data_AF-S6BDN5-F1
#
_entry.id   AF-S6BDN5-F1
#
_cell.length_a   1.000
_cell.length_b   1.000
_cell.length_c   1.000
_cell.angle_alpha   90.00
_cell.angle_beta   90.00
_cell.angle_gamma   90.00
#
_symmetry.space_group_name_H-M   'P 1'
#
loop_
_entity.id
_entity.type
_entity.pdbx_description
1 polymer ?
#
loop_
_entity_poly.entity_id
_entity_poly.type
_entity_poly.pdbx_seq_one_letter_code
_entity_poly.pdbx_strand_id
1 'polypeptide(L)'
;MMRIADWRDETGYQALRGCGGAAWAWEFLRRNPDYQREWQAFMHTWEALEAAYGRPPDRDFCAWKNDPRAWVRVSDETAGDCRIDQDKVLIECALGARWGFHKFPPDPRDDDAVVAERLSWRPREQLVARLVEPGEAGVLDSRREALVCFDLALPLREQLEEAKRALQLEQRRRSREEGLEMHRIRSLEPKLVRELRLLDALAADAGEAVIERLGGQAVLDSAMARRDGGYLDLPLLPV
;
A
#
# COMPACT_ATOMS: atom_id res chain seq x y z
N MET A 1 9.92 -21.03 6.24
CA MET A 1 9.53 -21.15 4.82
C MET A 1 8.22 -20.40 4.67
N MET A 2 8.15 -19.38 3.83
CA MET A 2 6.91 -18.61 3.57
C MET A 2 5.88 -19.57 2.97
N ARG A 3 4.68 -19.68 3.56
CA ARG A 3 3.64 -20.56 3.03
C ARG A 3 2.83 -19.79 1.98
N ILE A 4 3.44 -19.60 0.82
CA ILE A 4 2.74 -19.04 -0.33
C ILE A 4 1.67 -20.05 -0.78
N ALA A 5 0.46 -19.57 -1.07
CA ALA A 5 -0.57 -20.40 -1.69
C ALA A 5 -0.06 -20.98 -3.03
N ASP A 6 -0.51 -22.19 -3.39
CA ASP A 6 -0.19 -22.72 -4.72
C ASP A 6 -0.90 -21.87 -5.77
N TRP A 7 -0.14 -21.12 -6.55
CA TRP A 7 -0.66 -20.23 -7.60
C TRP A 7 -1.50 -20.98 -8.64
N ARG A 8 -1.30 -22.30 -8.78
CA ARG A 8 -2.10 -23.16 -9.67
C ARG A 8 -3.54 -23.33 -9.16
N ASP A 9 -3.73 -23.26 -7.85
CA ASP A 9 -5.02 -23.47 -7.18
C ASP A 9 -5.59 -22.14 -6.69
N GLU A 10 -6.61 -21.65 -7.38
CA GLU A 10 -7.31 -20.43 -6.97
C GLU A 10 -7.97 -20.55 -5.59
N THR A 11 -8.31 -21.78 -5.15
CA THR A 11 -8.96 -21.97 -3.86
C THR A 11 -8.05 -21.61 -2.69
N GLY A 12 -6.72 -21.65 -2.88
CA GLY A 12 -5.72 -21.18 -1.92
C GLY A 12 -5.83 -19.68 -1.57
N TYR A 13 -6.57 -18.90 -2.35
CA TYR A 13 -6.79 -17.47 -2.13
C TYR A 13 -8.18 -17.17 -1.54
N GLN A 14 -9.00 -18.19 -1.26
CA GLN A 14 -10.36 -17.99 -0.75
C GLN A 14 -10.41 -17.26 0.59
N ALA A 15 -9.39 -17.45 1.44
CA ALA A 15 -9.29 -16.76 2.73
C ALA A 15 -9.20 -15.23 2.60
N LEU A 16 -8.80 -14.72 1.43
CA LEU A 16 -8.73 -13.28 1.14
C LEU A 16 -10.07 -12.70 0.68
N ARG A 17 -11.04 -13.56 0.31
CA ARG A 17 -12.34 -13.12 -0.16
C ARG A 17 -13.11 -12.46 0.97
N GLY A 18 -13.60 -11.25 0.72
CA GLY A 18 -14.27 -10.44 1.75
C GLY A 18 -13.35 -9.77 2.77
N CYS A 19 -12.02 -9.91 2.66
CA CYS A 19 -11.10 -9.10 3.44
C CYS A 19 -11.11 -7.63 2.98
N GLY A 20 -10.86 -6.72 3.92
CA GLY A 20 -10.73 -5.29 3.61
C GLY A 20 -9.43 -4.92 2.90
N GLY A 21 -9.32 -3.66 2.45
CA GLY A 21 -8.17 -3.18 1.67
C GLY A 21 -6.82 -3.29 2.39
N ALA A 22 -6.81 -3.19 3.72
CA ALA A 22 -5.61 -3.39 4.54
C ALA A 22 -5.00 -4.80 4.40
N ALA A 23 -5.86 -5.83 4.30
CA ALA A 23 -5.41 -7.21 4.11
C ALA A 23 -4.81 -7.41 2.73
N TRP A 24 -5.48 -6.89 1.70
CA TRP A 24 -4.96 -6.93 0.34
C TRP A 24 -3.63 -6.20 0.22
N ALA A 25 -3.51 -5.02 0.83
CA ALA A 25 -2.27 -4.27 0.87
C ALA A 25 -1.10 -5.11 1.42
N TRP A 26 -1.37 -5.86 2.50
CA TRP A 26 -0.39 -6.75 3.10
C TRP A 26 0.02 -7.90 2.16
N GLU A 27 -0.94 -8.55 1.51
CA GLU A 27 -0.62 -9.66 0.59
C GLU A 27 0.27 -9.22 -0.58
N PHE A 28 0.07 -8.01 -1.10
CA PHE A 28 0.98 -7.47 -2.12
C PHE A 28 2.35 -7.11 -1.54
N LEU A 29 2.39 -6.38 -0.41
CA LEU A 29 3.65 -5.96 0.20
C LEU A 29 4.52 -7.13 0.63
N ARG A 30 3.96 -8.18 1.25
CA ARG A 30 4.75 -9.31 1.74
C ARG A 30 5.41 -10.13 0.63
N ARG A 31 4.99 -9.95 -0.63
CA ARG A 31 5.59 -10.52 -1.85
C ARG A 31 6.63 -9.60 -2.50
N ASN A 32 6.82 -8.39 -1.98
CA ASN A 32 7.80 -7.45 -2.48
C ASN A 32 9.22 -7.90 -2.07
N PRO A 33 10.13 -8.17 -3.02
CA PRO A 33 11.48 -8.66 -2.71
C PRO A 33 12.33 -7.61 -1.98
N ASP A 34 12.09 -6.32 -2.21
CA ASP A 34 12.78 -5.24 -1.52
C ASP A 34 12.33 -5.15 -0.06
N TYR A 35 11.02 -5.26 0.20
CA TYR A 35 10.49 -5.34 1.55
C TYR A 35 11.07 -6.54 2.31
N GLN A 36 11.05 -7.73 1.69
CA GLN A 36 11.59 -8.95 2.30
C GLN A 36 13.07 -8.81 2.66
N ARG A 37 13.88 -8.26 1.75
CA ARG A 37 15.32 -8.05 1.97
C ARG A 37 15.57 -7.04 3.08
N GLU A 38 14.88 -5.90 3.05
CA GLU A 38 15.05 -4.86 4.07
C GLU A 38 14.57 -5.32 5.44
N TRP A 39 13.45 -6.06 5.49
CA TRP A 39 12.96 -6.65 6.72
C TRP A 39 13.97 -7.65 7.32
N GLN A 40 14.59 -8.51 6.50
CA GLN A 40 15.62 -9.43 6.96
C GLN A 40 16.85 -8.70 7.52
N ALA A 41 17.33 -7.66 6.83
CA ALA A 41 18.46 -6.85 7.30
C ALA A 41 18.14 -6.12 8.61
N PHE A 42 16.93 -5.60 8.73
CA PHE A 42 16.42 -4.99 9.94
C PHE A 42 16.36 -5.99 11.09
N MET A 43 15.80 -7.19 10.89
CA MET A 43 15.73 -8.21 11.93
C MET A 43 17.10 -8.66 12.41
N HIS A 44 18.08 -8.79 11.51
CA HIS A 44 19.46 -9.09 11.90
C HIS A 44 20.02 -8.02 12.85
N THR A 45 19.75 -6.74 12.57
CA THR A 45 20.18 -5.63 13.42
C THR A 45 19.40 -5.62 14.75
N TRP A 46 18.09 -5.86 14.70
CA TRP A 46 17.22 -5.91 15.87
C TRP A 46 17.62 -7.03 16.84
N GLU A 47 17.84 -8.24 16.34
CA GLU A 47 18.29 -9.39 17.14
C GLU A 47 19.67 -9.13 17.78
N ALA A 48 20.58 -8.48 17.06
CA ALA A 48 21.88 -8.10 17.60
C ALA A 48 21.77 -7.05 18.72
N LEU A 49 20.83 -6.12 18.62
CA LEU A 49 20.52 -5.15 19.68
C LEU A 49 19.86 -5.84 20.89
N GLU A 50 18.91 -6.74 20.66
CA GLU A 50 18.29 -7.52 21.74
C GLU A 50 19.27 -8.43 22.45
N ALA A 51 20.23 -9.01 21.75
CA ALA A 51 21.29 -9.81 22.36
C ALA A 51 22.23 -8.97 23.23
N ALA A 52 22.49 -7.71 22.83
CA ALA A 52 23.38 -6.81 23.56
C ALA A 52 22.71 -6.16 24.78
N TYR A 53 21.41 -5.86 24.69
CA TYR A 53 20.72 -5.00 25.66
C TYR A 53 19.46 -5.63 26.27
N GLY A 54 19.07 -6.83 25.85
CA GLY A 54 17.88 -7.52 26.33
C GLY A 54 16.58 -7.17 25.60
N ARG A 55 15.51 -7.82 26.03
CA ARG A 55 14.14 -7.67 25.49
C ARG A 55 13.23 -7.01 26.52
N PRO A 56 12.18 -6.27 26.11
CA PRO A 56 11.19 -5.76 27.03
C PRO A 56 10.55 -6.90 27.86
N PRO A 57 10.24 -6.67 29.15
CA PRO A 57 10.42 -5.42 29.88
C PRO A 57 11.86 -5.16 30.39
N ASP A 58 12.74 -6.17 30.40
CA ASP A 58 14.05 -6.14 31.06
C ASP A 58 15.19 -5.51 30.22
N ARG A 59 14.85 -4.79 29.14
CA ARG A 59 15.81 -4.17 28.23
C ARG A 59 16.53 -2.99 28.91
N ASP A 60 17.86 -2.94 28.79
CA ASP A 60 18.63 -1.73 29.13
C ASP A 60 18.42 -0.64 28.06
N PHE A 61 17.35 0.12 28.24
CA PHE A 61 16.96 1.17 27.31
C PHE A 61 17.98 2.32 27.27
N CYS A 62 18.65 2.62 28.39
CA CYS A 62 19.65 3.68 28.46
C CYS A 62 20.87 3.35 27.59
N ALA A 63 21.36 2.11 27.64
CA ALA A 63 22.45 1.65 26.78
C ALA A 63 22.01 1.54 25.32
N TRP A 64 20.81 0.99 25.05
CA TRP A 64 20.24 0.88 23.71
C TRP A 64 20.17 2.24 23.01
N LYS A 65 19.68 3.29 23.70
CA LYS A 65 19.51 4.63 23.14
C LYS A 65 20.82 5.22 22.60
N ASN A 66 21.96 4.82 23.17
CA ASN A 66 23.27 5.31 22.77
C ASN A 66 23.93 4.49 21.65
N ASP A 67 23.37 3.34 21.27
CA ASP A 67 23.91 2.51 20.19
C ASP A 67 23.55 3.10 18.81
N PRO A 68 24.53 3.40 17.93
CA PRO A 68 24.25 3.94 16.61
C PRO A 68 23.40 3.01 15.72
N ARG A 69 23.42 1.69 15.95
CA ARG A 69 22.62 0.71 15.21
C ARG A 69 21.12 0.82 15.47
N ALA A 70 20.72 1.46 16.57
CA ALA A 70 19.31 1.68 16.89
C ALA A 70 18.67 2.81 16.08
N TRP A 71 19.45 3.54 15.26
CA TRP A 71 19.03 4.79 14.63
C TRP A 71 19.32 4.84 13.12
N VAL A 72 18.44 5.51 12.38
CA VAL A 72 18.62 5.96 11.00
C VAL A 72 18.60 7.49 10.97
N ARG A 73 19.39 8.12 10.09
CA ARG A 73 19.39 9.58 9.94
C ARG A 73 18.20 10.06 9.12
N VAL A 74 17.61 11.19 9.53
CA VAL A 74 16.41 11.77 8.88
C VAL A 74 16.67 12.28 7.45
N SER A 75 17.94 12.48 7.05
CA SER A 75 18.29 12.84 5.67
C SER A 75 17.94 11.78 4.64
N ASP A 76 17.61 10.56 5.08
CA ASP A 76 17.06 9.52 4.24
C ASP A 76 15.54 9.75 4.14
N GLU A 77 15.08 10.24 2.98
CA GLU A 77 13.79 10.88 2.62
C GLU A 77 12.47 10.20 3.06
N THR A 78 12.53 9.10 3.82
CA THR A 78 11.38 8.28 4.23
C THR A 78 11.07 8.31 5.72
N ALA A 79 11.79 9.12 6.51
CA ALA A 79 11.50 9.32 7.93
C ALA A 79 10.22 10.18 8.12
N GLY A 80 9.05 9.55 8.09
CA GLY A 80 7.80 10.20 8.50
C GLY A 80 7.85 10.75 9.95
N ASP A 81 6.73 11.21 10.49
CA ASP A 81 6.61 11.92 11.78
C ASP A 81 7.12 11.20 13.07
N CYS A 82 7.80 10.05 12.97
CA CYS A 82 8.37 9.33 14.10
C CYS A 82 9.73 9.91 14.56
N ARG A 83 9.84 11.23 14.70
CA ARG A 83 11.05 11.89 15.23
C ARG A 83 11.07 11.80 16.75
N ILE A 84 12.02 11.05 17.31
CA ILE A 84 12.24 10.95 18.76
C ILE A 84 13.43 11.83 19.19
N ASP A 85 14.37 12.09 18.28
CA ASP A 85 15.48 13.03 18.46
C ASP A 85 15.80 13.74 17.13
N GLN A 86 16.25 15.00 17.20
CA GLN A 86 16.17 16.02 16.15
C GLN A 86 16.56 15.55 14.72
N ASP A 87 17.57 14.69 14.58
CA ASP A 87 18.11 14.19 13.31
C ASP A 87 18.06 12.66 13.15
N LYS A 88 17.47 11.93 14.11
CA LYS A 88 17.50 10.45 14.15
C LYS A 88 16.13 9.84 14.43
N VAL A 89 15.84 8.76 13.73
CA VAL A 89 14.63 7.95 13.89
C VAL A 89 15.02 6.53 14.26
N LEU A 90 14.25 5.91 15.16
CA LEU A 90 14.46 4.51 15.51
C LEU A 90 14.32 3.62 14.26
N ILE A 91 15.17 2.61 14.13
CA ILE A 91 15.23 1.73 12.95
C ILE A 91 13.87 1.10 12.59
N GLU A 92 13.06 0.71 13.58
CA GLU A 92 11.73 0.13 13.37
C GLU A 92 10.72 1.17 12.84
N CYS A 93 10.85 2.41 13.29
CA CYS A 93 10.00 3.52 12.83
C CYS A 93 10.36 3.93 11.41
N ALA A 94 11.66 3.96 11.07
CA ALA A 94 12.14 4.26 9.74
C ALA A 94 11.67 3.21 8.72
N LEU A 95 11.84 1.92 9.03
CA LEU A 95 11.39 0.84 8.16
C LEU A 95 9.85 0.82 8.04
N GLY A 96 9.14 0.99 9.15
CA GLY A 96 7.68 1.10 9.15
C GLY A 96 7.21 2.25 8.25
N ALA A 97 7.76 3.45 8.42
CA ALA A 97 7.41 4.62 7.61
C ALA A 97 7.62 4.40 6.12
N ARG A 98 8.78 3.84 5.74
CA ARG A 98 9.12 3.54 4.35
C ARG A 98 8.10 2.64 3.66
N TRP A 99 7.58 1.64 4.37
CA TRP A 99 6.67 0.65 3.82
C TRP A 99 5.18 0.91 4.14
N GLY A 100 4.88 2.05 4.78
CA GLY A 100 3.51 2.52 5.03
C GLY A 100 2.90 2.12 6.38
N PHE A 101 3.68 1.62 7.33
CA PHE A 101 3.22 1.25 8.68
C PHE A 101 3.53 2.32 9.74
N HIS A 102 2.63 2.46 10.72
CA HIS A 102 2.87 3.30 11.91
C HIS A 102 3.90 2.70 12.88
N LYS A 103 3.94 1.37 12.94
CA LYS A 103 4.71 0.61 13.94
C LYS A 103 5.66 -0.39 13.26
N PHE A 104 6.24 -1.25 14.09
CA PHE A 104 7.09 -2.36 13.69
C PHE A 104 6.50 -3.13 12.50
N PRO A 105 7.24 -3.24 11.38
CA PRO A 105 6.74 -3.88 10.18
C PRO A 105 6.57 -5.40 10.41
N PRO A 106 5.43 -6.00 10.00
CA PRO A 106 5.20 -7.43 10.20
C PRO A 106 6.19 -8.31 9.41
N ASP A 107 6.47 -9.51 9.91
CA ASP A 107 7.26 -10.50 9.16
C ASP A 107 6.56 -10.85 7.84
N PRO A 108 7.21 -10.73 6.66
CA PRO A 108 6.59 -11.09 5.38
C PRO A 108 6.09 -12.54 5.31
N ARG A 109 6.57 -13.42 6.19
CA ARG A 109 6.15 -14.82 6.30
C ARG A 109 4.90 -15.01 7.16
N ASP A 110 4.41 -13.95 7.80
CA ASP A 110 3.25 -13.97 8.69
C ASP A 110 1.95 -13.92 7.87
N ASP A 111 1.34 -15.08 7.70
CA ASP A 111 0.04 -15.22 7.02
C ASP A 111 -1.12 -14.77 7.93
N ASP A 112 -0.90 -14.62 9.24
CA ASP A 112 -1.91 -14.25 10.26
C ASP A 112 -1.86 -12.75 10.63
N ALA A 113 -0.99 -11.95 10.00
CA ALA A 113 -0.89 -10.52 10.28
C ALA A 113 -2.23 -9.79 10.05
N VAL A 114 -3.02 -10.29 9.08
CA VAL A 114 -4.37 -9.81 8.75
C VAL A 114 -5.39 -10.14 9.84
N VAL A 115 -5.37 -11.38 10.36
CA VAL A 115 -6.40 -11.89 11.28
C VAL A 115 -6.26 -11.31 12.69
N ALA A 116 -5.04 -10.91 13.06
CA ALA A 116 -4.72 -10.44 14.40
C ALA A 116 -4.79 -8.91 14.57
N GLU A 117 -5.38 -8.17 13.62
CA GLU A 117 -5.43 -6.69 13.62
C GLU A 117 -4.05 -6.01 13.81
N ARG A 118 -2.96 -6.71 13.46
CA ARG A 118 -1.59 -6.23 13.63
C ARG A 118 -1.16 -5.24 12.55
N LEU A 119 -1.98 -5.06 11.51
CA LEU A 119 -1.72 -4.14 10.40
C LEU A 119 -2.15 -2.71 10.77
N SER A 120 -1.17 -1.90 11.18
CA SER A 120 -1.37 -0.48 11.46
C SER A 120 -0.76 0.36 10.33
N TRP A 121 -1.54 0.57 9.27
CA TRP A 121 -1.16 1.40 8.11
C TRP A 121 -1.19 2.89 8.46
N ARG A 122 -0.25 3.65 7.91
CA ARG A 122 -0.27 5.11 7.95
C ARG A 122 -1.40 5.64 7.08
N PRO A 123 -2.08 6.72 7.50
CA PRO A 123 -2.97 7.43 6.60
C PRO A 123 -2.15 7.96 5.42
N ARG A 124 -2.59 7.66 4.20
CA ARG A 124 -2.17 8.45 3.03
C ARG A 124 -3.14 9.59 2.87
N GLU A 125 -2.60 10.78 2.72
CA GLU A 125 -3.36 11.88 2.14
C GLU A 125 -3.71 11.50 0.71
N GLN A 126 -5.00 11.20 0.49
CA GLN A 126 -5.51 11.12 -0.86
C GLN A 126 -5.47 12.56 -1.37
N LEU A 127 -4.59 12.86 -2.34
CA LEU A 127 -4.63 14.14 -3.04
C LEU A 127 -5.90 14.13 -3.92
N VAL A 128 -7.04 14.46 -3.31
CA VAL A 128 -8.37 14.35 -3.92
C VAL A 128 -8.61 15.43 -4.98
N ALA A 129 -7.82 16.50 -4.95
CA ALA A 129 -7.89 17.60 -5.89
C ALA A 129 -6.47 18.09 -6.21
N ARG A 130 -6.14 18.15 -7.50
CA ARG A 130 -4.98 18.84 -8.02
C ARG A 130 -5.46 20.12 -8.71
N LEU A 131 -4.84 21.26 -8.38
CA LEU A 131 -4.97 22.46 -9.21
C LEU A 131 -4.19 22.19 -10.51
N VAL A 132 -4.90 22.13 -11.63
CA VAL A 132 -4.32 21.97 -12.96
C VAL A 132 -4.43 23.31 -13.64
N GLU A 133 -3.31 23.84 -14.14
CA GLU A 133 -3.31 25.09 -14.90
C GLU A 133 -4.10 24.90 -16.21
N PRO A 134 -4.77 25.94 -16.75
CA PRO A 134 -5.61 25.82 -17.95
C PRO A 134 -4.90 25.23 -19.18
N GLY A 135 -3.58 25.40 -19.28
CA GLY A 135 -2.74 24.83 -20.34
C GLY A 135 -2.21 23.42 -20.06
N GLU A 136 -2.33 22.92 -18.83
CA GLU A 136 -1.92 21.58 -18.40
C GLU A 136 -3.06 20.56 -18.46
N ALA A 137 -4.26 20.97 -18.87
CA ALA A 137 -5.44 20.10 -19.05
C ALA A 137 -5.30 19.05 -20.19
N GLY A 138 -4.07 18.71 -20.58
CA GLY A 138 -3.75 17.71 -21.59
C GLY A 138 -4.10 16.30 -21.11
N VAL A 139 -4.90 15.61 -21.93
CA VAL A 139 -5.35 14.21 -21.85
C VAL A 139 -5.91 13.82 -20.48
N LEU A 140 -7.05 14.42 -20.12
CA LEU A 140 -7.94 13.79 -19.15
C LEU A 140 -8.37 12.42 -19.66
N ASP A 141 -8.41 11.43 -18.79
CA ASP A 141 -9.24 10.25 -19.01
C ASP A 141 -10.70 10.72 -18.90
N SER A 142 -11.29 11.12 -20.03
CA SER A 142 -12.66 11.63 -20.10
C SER A 142 -13.70 10.68 -19.52
N ARG A 143 -13.38 9.39 -19.35
CA ARG A 143 -14.25 8.41 -18.72
C ARG A 143 -14.22 8.50 -17.19
N ARG A 144 -13.05 8.76 -16.60
CA ARG A 144 -12.83 8.69 -15.14
C ARG A 144 -12.62 10.04 -14.47
N GLU A 145 -12.25 11.04 -15.25
CA GLU A 145 -11.89 12.37 -14.78
C GLU A 145 -12.93 13.41 -15.24
N ALA A 146 -13.00 14.50 -14.49
CA ALA A 146 -13.84 15.66 -14.78
C ALA A 146 -13.11 16.93 -14.32
N LEU A 147 -13.20 17.98 -15.12
CA LEU A 147 -12.75 19.32 -14.72
C LEU A 147 -13.94 20.12 -14.22
N VAL A 148 -13.73 20.83 -13.11
CA VAL A 148 -14.68 21.80 -12.56
C VAL A 148 -13.98 23.15 -12.48
N CYS A 149 -14.58 24.16 -13.09
CA CYS A 149 -14.07 25.54 -13.05
C CYS A 149 -14.73 26.29 -11.89
N PHE A 150 -13.93 27.08 -11.17
CA PHE A 150 -14.39 27.95 -10.08
C PHE A 150 -14.09 29.40 -10.45
N ASP A 151 -15.06 30.29 -10.23
CA ASP A 151 -14.85 31.72 -10.31
C ASP A 151 -14.24 32.21 -8.99
N LEU A 152 -12.96 32.53 -9.02
CA LEU A 152 -12.21 32.98 -7.85
C LEU A 152 -12.60 34.40 -7.40
N ALA A 153 -13.38 35.14 -8.18
CA ALA A 153 -13.93 36.44 -7.78
C ALA A 153 -15.19 36.31 -6.89
N LEU A 154 -15.75 35.10 -6.76
CA LEU A 154 -16.96 34.82 -5.96
C LEU A 154 -16.65 33.92 -4.75
N PRO A 155 -17.52 33.89 -3.72
CA PRO A 155 -17.34 32.98 -2.58
C PRO A 155 -17.27 31.50 -3.01
N LEU A 156 -16.23 30.79 -2.56
CA LEU A 156 -15.97 29.40 -2.98
C LEU A 156 -16.94 28.38 -2.37
N ARG A 157 -17.49 28.66 -1.18
CA ARG A 157 -18.32 27.69 -0.45
C ARG A 157 -19.53 27.22 -1.27
N GLU A 158 -20.26 28.15 -1.86
CA GLU A 158 -21.46 27.84 -2.65
C GLU A 158 -21.08 27.09 -3.94
N GLN A 159 -20.01 27.52 -4.59
CA GLN A 159 -19.50 26.88 -5.79
C GLN A 159 -19.06 25.44 -5.52
N LEU A 160 -18.41 25.16 -4.38
CA LEU A 160 -17.99 23.81 -3.99
C LEU A 160 -19.18 22.87 -3.72
N GLU A 161 -20.24 23.36 -3.09
CA GLU A 161 -21.45 22.55 -2.85
C GLU A 161 -22.19 22.23 -4.16
N GLU A 162 -22.28 23.19 -5.08
CA GLU A 162 -22.86 22.95 -6.41
C GLU A 162 -21.97 22.01 -7.26
N ALA A 163 -20.65 22.22 -7.25
CA ALA A 163 -19.69 21.32 -7.90
C ALA A 163 -19.84 19.87 -7.41
N LYS A 164 -19.93 19.68 -6.08
CA LYS A 164 -20.15 18.36 -5.47
C LYS A 164 -21.44 17.73 -5.98
N ARG A 165 -22.56 18.47 -6.00
CA ARG A 165 -23.84 17.96 -6.50
C ARG A 165 -23.75 17.56 -7.97
N ALA A 166 -23.15 18.40 -8.80
CA ALA A 166 -22.96 18.14 -10.23
C ALA A 166 -22.11 16.88 -10.47
N LEU A 167 -20.98 16.76 -9.78
CA LEU A 167 -20.11 15.58 -9.86
C LEU A 167 -20.81 14.30 -9.40
N GLN A 168 -21.62 14.36 -8.33
CA GLN A 168 -22.41 13.21 -7.87
C GLN A 168 -23.50 12.79 -8.87
N LEU A 169 -24.08 13.73 -9.62
CA LEU A 169 -25.02 13.42 -10.69
C LEU A 169 -24.30 12.81 -11.89
N GLU A 170 -23.17 13.39 -12.30
CA GLU A 170 -22.40 12.91 -13.43
C GLU A 170 -21.81 11.51 -13.18
N GLN A 171 -21.28 11.25 -11.98
CA GLN A 171 -20.82 9.92 -11.59
C GLN A 171 -21.95 8.88 -11.68
N ARG A 172 -23.17 9.25 -11.23
CA ARG A 172 -24.35 8.37 -11.34
C ARG A 172 -24.78 8.14 -12.79
N ARG A 173 -24.73 9.19 -13.64
CA ARG A 173 -25.02 9.08 -15.07
C ARG A 173 -24.04 8.13 -15.75
N ARG A 174 -22.72 8.38 -15.62
CA ARG A 174 -21.67 7.53 -16.20
C ARG A 174 -21.71 6.10 -15.68
N SER A 175 -22.06 5.91 -14.41
CA SER A 175 -22.24 4.56 -13.86
C SER A 175 -23.36 3.79 -14.57
N ARG A 176 -24.49 4.45 -14.85
CA ARG A 176 -25.65 3.83 -15.54
C ARG A 176 -25.44 3.64 -17.04
N GLU A 177 -24.85 4.63 -17.70
CA GLU A 177 -24.78 4.69 -19.17
C GLU A 177 -23.48 4.12 -19.73
N GLU A 178 -22.36 4.27 -19.00
CA GLU A 178 -21.00 3.95 -19.48
C GLU A 178 -20.35 2.83 -18.64
N GLY A 179 -21.09 2.28 -17.67
CA GLY A 179 -20.62 1.24 -16.76
C GLY A 179 -19.45 1.69 -15.89
N LEU A 180 -19.37 2.98 -15.55
CA LEU A 180 -18.36 3.47 -14.62
C LEU A 180 -18.60 2.89 -13.23
N GLU A 181 -17.81 1.90 -12.84
CA GLU A 181 -17.84 1.35 -11.50
C GLU A 181 -16.89 2.07 -10.57
N MET A 182 -17.41 2.46 -9.40
CA MET A 182 -16.55 2.91 -8.31
C MET A 182 -15.67 1.74 -7.87
N HIS A 183 -14.37 1.98 -7.76
CA HIS A 183 -13.45 0.98 -7.24
C HIS A 183 -13.78 0.68 -5.79
N ARG A 184 -14.15 -0.58 -5.53
CA ARG A 184 -14.35 -1.16 -4.21
C ARG A 184 -13.47 -2.39 -4.10
N ILE A 185 -13.09 -2.76 -2.89
CA ILE A 185 -12.32 -3.99 -2.69
C ILE A 185 -13.07 -5.20 -3.25
N ARG A 186 -14.38 -5.30 -2.99
CA ARG A 186 -15.19 -6.40 -3.50
C ARG A 186 -15.25 -6.47 -5.03
N SER A 187 -15.28 -5.33 -5.73
CA SER A 187 -15.30 -5.34 -7.22
C SER A 187 -13.92 -5.63 -7.81
N LEU A 188 -12.84 -5.31 -7.08
CA LEU A 188 -11.47 -5.60 -7.51
C LEU A 188 -11.00 -7.00 -7.14
N GLU A 189 -11.64 -7.69 -6.19
CA GLU A 189 -11.22 -8.99 -5.67
C GLU A 189 -10.80 -10.01 -6.75
N PRO A 190 -11.59 -10.27 -7.82
CA PRO A 190 -11.19 -11.22 -8.86
C PRO A 190 -9.89 -10.82 -9.58
N LYS A 191 -9.68 -9.50 -9.77
CA LYS A 191 -8.46 -8.96 -10.36
C LYS A 191 -7.29 -9.10 -9.40
N LEU A 192 -7.47 -8.76 -8.11
CA LEU A 192 -6.42 -8.84 -7.09
C LEU A 192 -5.94 -10.28 -6.88
N VAL A 193 -6.85 -11.26 -6.83
CA VAL A 193 -6.49 -12.69 -6.78
C VAL A 193 -5.60 -13.08 -7.97
N ARG A 194 -5.98 -12.66 -9.19
CA ARG A 194 -5.23 -12.97 -10.40
C ARG A 194 -3.83 -12.34 -10.38
N GLU A 195 -3.72 -11.10 -9.94
CA GLU A 195 -2.44 -10.41 -9.76
C GLU A 195 -1.55 -11.12 -8.73
N LEU A 196 -2.08 -11.52 -7.56
CA LEU A 196 -1.30 -12.28 -6.57
C LEU A 196 -0.82 -13.63 -7.13
N ARG A 197 -1.70 -14.35 -7.85
CA ARG A 197 -1.34 -15.61 -8.50
C ARG A 197 -0.20 -15.45 -9.51
N LEU A 198 -0.17 -14.36 -10.27
CA LEU A 198 0.94 -14.05 -11.17
C LEU A 198 2.24 -13.81 -10.41
N LEU A 199 2.21 -13.05 -9.31
CA LEU A 199 3.38 -12.82 -8.47
C LEU A 199 3.90 -14.13 -7.86
N ASP A 200 3.00 -15.00 -7.39
CA ASP A 200 3.34 -16.30 -6.82
C ASP A 200 3.87 -17.28 -7.88
N ALA A 201 3.34 -17.23 -9.11
CA ALA A 201 3.86 -17.99 -10.24
C ALA A 201 5.27 -17.55 -10.63
N LEU A 202 5.53 -16.23 -10.69
CA LEU A 202 6.86 -15.70 -10.95
C LEU A 202 7.87 -16.07 -9.87
N ALA A 203 7.49 -15.99 -8.59
CA ALA A 203 8.35 -16.40 -7.48
C ALA A 203 8.69 -17.90 -7.52
N ALA A 204 7.88 -18.70 -8.23
CA ALA A 204 8.11 -20.12 -8.48
C ALA A 204 8.78 -20.41 -9.84
N ASP A 205 9.37 -19.39 -10.48
CA ASP A 205 10.01 -19.46 -11.79
C ASP A 205 9.11 -20.06 -12.90
N ALA A 206 7.80 -19.78 -12.84
CA ALA A 206 6.86 -20.22 -13.86
C ALA A 206 7.16 -19.53 -15.20
N GLY A 207 7.21 -20.31 -16.29
CA GLY A 207 7.48 -19.79 -17.63
C GLY A 207 6.34 -18.97 -18.24
N GLU A 208 6.63 -18.31 -19.36
CA GLU A 208 5.74 -17.36 -20.06
C GLU A 208 4.33 -17.88 -20.35
N ALA A 209 4.17 -19.18 -20.63
CA ALA A 209 2.86 -19.80 -20.86
C ALA A 209 1.89 -19.63 -19.67
N VAL A 210 2.41 -19.52 -18.44
CA VAL A 210 1.60 -19.25 -17.25
C VAL A 210 1.17 -17.79 -17.18
N ILE A 211 2.05 -16.87 -17.55
CA ILE A 211 1.76 -15.43 -17.62
C ILE A 211 0.61 -15.21 -18.60
N GLU A 212 0.71 -15.76 -19.80
CA GLU A 212 -0.35 -15.68 -20.83
C GLU A 212 -1.69 -16.22 -20.32
N ARG A 213 -1.69 -17.42 -19.72
CA ARG A 213 -2.91 -18.02 -19.17
C ARG A 213 -3.56 -17.18 -18.07
N LEU A 214 -2.77 -16.47 -17.27
CA LEU A 214 -3.25 -15.65 -16.16
C LEU A 214 -3.50 -14.18 -16.56
N GLY A 215 -3.50 -13.87 -17.86
CA GLY A 215 -3.91 -12.56 -18.38
C GLY A 215 -2.83 -11.77 -19.12
N GLY A 216 -1.66 -12.38 -19.34
CA GLY A 216 -0.57 -11.81 -20.13
C GLY A 216 0.19 -10.70 -19.42
N GLN A 217 1.10 -10.07 -20.18
CA GLN A 217 2.05 -9.08 -19.65
C GLN A 217 1.36 -7.88 -18.97
N ALA A 218 0.24 -7.40 -19.50
CA ALA A 218 -0.45 -6.24 -18.93
C ALA A 218 -0.96 -6.47 -17.49
N VAL A 219 -1.40 -7.69 -17.17
CA VAL A 219 -1.82 -8.03 -15.81
C VAL A 219 -0.61 -8.19 -14.90
N LEU A 220 0.49 -8.74 -15.43
CA LEU A 220 1.74 -8.83 -14.70
C LEU A 220 2.29 -7.43 -14.33
N ASP A 221 2.33 -6.51 -15.29
CA ASP A 221 2.78 -5.13 -15.06
C ASP A 221 1.91 -4.45 -13.99
N SER A 222 0.58 -4.65 -14.06
CA SER A 222 -0.36 -4.17 -13.04
C SER A 222 -0.09 -4.80 -11.65
N ALA A 223 0.22 -6.09 -11.60
CA ALA A 223 0.54 -6.80 -10.36
C ALA A 223 1.85 -6.29 -9.74
N MET A 224 2.89 -6.10 -10.54
CA MET A 224 4.17 -5.55 -10.11
C MET A 224 4.01 -4.11 -9.62
N ALA A 225 3.34 -3.24 -10.38
CA ALA A 225 3.07 -1.86 -9.97
C ALA A 225 2.29 -1.80 -8.64
N ARG A 226 1.36 -2.74 -8.42
CA ARG A 226 0.65 -2.85 -7.15
C ARG A 226 1.58 -3.29 -6.02
N ARG A 227 2.39 -4.33 -6.22
CA ARG A 227 3.40 -4.80 -5.26
C ARG A 227 4.43 -3.71 -4.90
N ASP A 228 4.79 -2.87 -5.86
CA ASP A 228 5.89 -1.90 -5.77
C ASP A 228 5.42 -0.50 -5.35
N GLY A 229 4.32 -0.41 -4.61
CA GLY A 229 3.83 0.81 -3.98
C GLY A 229 2.33 1.05 -4.16
N GLY A 230 1.72 0.53 -5.23
CA GLY A 230 0.28 0.69 -5.47
C GLY A 230 -0.62 -0.03 -4.44
N TYR A 231 -0.06 -0.93 -3.64
CA TYR A 231 -0.74 -1.59 -2.53
C TYR A 231 -1.19 -0.59 -1.45
N LEU A 232 -0.51 0.55 -1.33
CA LEU A 232 -0.82 1.60 -0.37
C LEU A 232 -2.16 2.31 -0.66
N ASP A 233 -2.72 2.16 -1.86
CA ASP A 233 -4.02 2.74 -2.21
C ASP A 233 -5.19 1.83 -1.81
N LEU A 234 -4.93 0.53 -1.59
CA LEU A 234 -5.98 -0.45 -1.27
C LEU A 234 -6.68 -0.16 0.07
N PRO A 235 -5.99 0.24 1.17
CA PRO A 235 -6.66 0.58 2.42
C PRO A 235 -7.61 1.78 2.31
N LEU A 236 -7.48 2.61 1.27
CA LEU A 236 -8.35 3.76 1.02
C LEU A 236 -9.65 3.38 0.31
N LEU A 237 -9.71 2.17 -0.27
CA LEU A 237 -10.88 1.75 -1.02
C LEU A 237 -11.98 1.24 -0.08
N PRO A 238 -13.25 1.61 -0.33
CA PRO A 238 -14.38 1.05 0.40
C PRO A 238 -14.52 -0.45 0.12
N VAL A 239 -15.03 -1.18 1.11
CA VAL A 239 -15.33 -2.62 1.01
C VAL A 239 -16.49 -2.88 0.07
#